data_AF-A0A4Y7J3W9-F1
#
_entry.id   AF-A0A4Y7J3W9-F1
#
_cell.length_a   1.000
_cell.length_b   1.000
_cell.length_c   1.000
_cell.angle_alpha   90.00
_cell.angle_beta   90.00
_cell.angle_gamma   90.00
#
_symmetry.space_group_name_H-M   'P 1'
#
loop_
_entity.id
_entity.type
_entity.pdbx_description
1 polymer ?
#
loop_
_entity_poly.entity_id
_entity_poly.type
_entity_poly.pdbx_seq_one_letter_code
_entity_poly.pdbx_strand_id
1 'polypeptide(L)'
;MAETPTTKKSLSFFGLLGMTDNILTEGPEPTSTYLGRSQGLLAASSQEEFTLVMATSFVFKGGNFSGSSLSVLGRNPFMDLVELPIVGGTGAFRFACGFAVVKTHWVNTATHDLIEEYHMTVMHY
;
A
#
# COMPACT_ATOMS: atom_id res chain seq x y z
N MET A 1 3.50 11.90 10.40
CA MET A 1 3.85 12.20 9.00
C MET A 1 4.84 13.35 8.99
N ALA A 2 5.80 13.35 8.07
CA ALA A 2 6.67 14.50 7.82
C ALA A 2 6.05 15.38 6.74
N GLU A 3 6.19 16.70 6.86
CA GLU A 3 5.57 17.67 5.96
C GLU A 3 6.47 18.89 5.75
N THR A 4 6.33 19.54 4.60
CA THR A 4 7.02 20.81 4.29
C THR A 4 6.13 22.01 4.64
N PRO A 5 6.67 23.23 4.83
CA PRO A 5 5.87 24.42 5.14
C PRO A 5 4.76 24.73 4.11
N THR A 6 4.95 24.29 2.86
CA THR A 6 3.99 24.50 1.76
C THR A 6 2.93 23.39 1.66
N THR A 7 3.12 22.25 2.32
CA THR A 7 2.23 21.08 2.22
C THR A 7 0.78 21.42 2.57
N LYS A 8 0.54 22.12 3.69
CA LYS A 8 -0.82 22.53 4.12
C LYS A 8 -1.45 23.62 3.24
N LYS A 9 -0.65 24.30 2.43
CA LYS A 9 -1.11 25.37 1.51
C LYS A 9 -1.44 24.83 0.12
N SER A 10 -1.06 23.59 -0.17
CA SER A 10 -1.32 22.94 -1.45
C SER A 10 -2.61 22.11 -1.40
N LEU A 11 -3.44 22.22 -2.44
CA LEU A 11 -4.59 21.32 -2.64
C LEU A 11 -4.15 19.86 -2.87
N SER A 12 -2.94 19.64 -3.40
CA SER A 12 -2.38 18.32 -3.68
C SER A 12 -1.62 17.70 -2.50
N PHE A 13 -1.43 18.45 -1.40
CA PHE A 13 -0.59 18.05 -0.28
C PHE A 13 0.86 17.70 -0.64
N PHE A 14 1.37 18.22 -1.77
CA PHE A 14 2.72 17.94 -2.25
C PHE A 14 3.78 17.98 -1.14
N GLY A 15 4.63 16.95 -1.11
CA GLY A 15 5.69 16.80 -0.12
C GLY A 15 5.26 16.24 1.23
N LEU A 16 3.98 15.89 1.42
CA LEU A 16 3.53 15.08 2.55
C LEU A 16 4.16 13.68 2.47
N LEU A 17 4.72 13.20 3.57
CA LEU A 17 5.33 11.87 3.68
C LEU A 17 4.81 11.12 4.93
N GLY A 18 4.35 9.90 4.74
CA GLY A 18 3.92 9.00 5.82
C GLY A 18 4.66 7.68 5.77
N MET A 19 5.02 7.16 6.95
CA MET A 19 5.41 5.75 7.12
C MET A 19 4.15 4.94 7.45
N THR A 20 4.04 3.75 6.88
CA THR A 20 2.92 2.83 7.08
C THR A 20 3.38 1.54 7.75
N ASP A 21 2.52 1.01 8.61
CA ASP A 21 2.71 -0.28 9.28
C ASP A 21 1.34 -0.88 9.63
N ASN A 22 0.63 -1.31 8.59
CA ASN A 22 -0.78 -1.68 8.66
C ASN A 22 -0.94 -3.20 8.76
N ILE A 23 -1.98 -3.65 9.46
CA ILE A 23 -2.34 -5.06 9.55
C ILE A 23 -2.82 -5.53 8.16
N LEU A 24 -2.35 -6.70 7.73
CA LEU A 24 -2.83 -7.39 6.54
C LEU A 24 -3.67 -8.60 6.94
N THR A 25 -4.91 -8.64 6.47
CA THR A 25 -5.87 -9.70 6.75
C THR A 25 -6.46 -10.27 5.46
N GLU A 26 -7.07 -11.46 5.56
CA GLU A 26 -7.73 -12.14 4.43
C GLU A 26 -9.05 -11.47 4.01
N GLY A 27 -9.78 -10.88 4.96
CA GLY A 27 -11.02 -10.15 4.72
C GLY A 27 -10.98 -8.73 5.30
N PRO A 28 -12.00 -7.90 5.01
CA PRO A 28 -12.08 -6.53 5.52
C PRO A 28 -12.38 -6.47 7.03
N GLU A 29 -12.91 -7.53 7.63
CA GLU A 29 -13.21 -7.57 9.06
C GLU A 29 -11.93 -7.67 9.90
N PRO A 30 -11.80 -6.92 11.01
CA PRO A 30 -10.64 -7.02 11.92
C PRO A 30 -10.43 -8.41 12.54
N THR A 31 -11.48 -9.24 12.57
CA THR A 31 -11.44 -10.60 13.09
C THR A 31 -11.06 -11.64 12.04
N SER A 32 -10.87 -11.25 10.78
CA SER A 32 -10.48 -12.16 9.71
C SER A 32 -9.04 -12.65 9.87
N THR A 33 -8.66 -13.68 9.11
CA THR A 33 -7.36 -14.34 9.23
C THR A 33 -6.23 -13.34 9.08
N TYR A 34 -5.35 -13.28 10.07
CA TYR A 34 -4.13 -12.46 10.01
C TYR A 34 -3.13 -13.07 9.02
N LEU A 35 -2.71 -12.28 8.03
CA LEU A 35 -1.76 -12.69 7.00
C LEU A 35 -0.38 -12.08 7.21
N GLY A 36 -0.27 -10.89 7.82
CA GLY A 36 0.99 -10.19 7.96
C GLY A 36 0.83 -8.69 8.13
N ARG A 37 1.79 -7.92 7.61
CA ARG A 37 1.76 -6.45 7.64
C ARG A 37 2.12 -5.82 6.30
N SER A 38 1.51 -4.68 6.01
CA SER A 38 1.88 -3.79 4.91
C SER A 38 2.71 -2.63 5.45
N GLN A 39 3.97 -2.56 5.03
CA GLN A 39 4.98 -1.69 5.64
C GLN A 39 5.71 -0.89 4.59
N GLY A 40 5.84 0.42 4.78
CA GLY A 40 6.55 1.23 3.80
C GLY A 40 6.34 2.72 4.00
N LEU A 41 6.38 3.43 2.88
CA LEU A 41 6.14 4.86 2.83
C LEU A 41 5.14 5.22 1.73
N LEU A 42 4.42 6.30 1.99
CA LEU A 42 3.51 6.98 1.07
C LEU A 42 3.94 8.44 1.00
N ALA A 43 3.99 9.02 -0.19
CA ALA A 43 4.28 10.44 -0.33
C ALA A 43 3.37 11.11 -1.37
N ALA A 44 2.85 12.29 -1.05
CA ALA A 44 2.12 13.10 -2.02
C ALA A 44 3.10 13.71 -3.02
N SER A 45 3.07 13.22 -4.26
CA SER A 45 4.13 13.46 -5.26
C SER A 45 3.72 14.35 -6.43
N SER A 46 2.43 14.65 -6.59
CA SER A 46 1.94 15.58 -7.63
C SER A 46 1.75 16.97 -7.05
N GLN A 47 2.10 18.01 -7.82
CA GLN A 47 1.85 19.41 -7.45
C GLN A 47 0.41 19.82 -7.78
N GLU A 48 -0.21 19.18 -8.77
CA GLU A 48 -1.50 19.59 -9.34
C GLU A 48 -2.70 18.89 -8.70
N GLU A 49 -2.54 17.62 -8.32
CA GLU A 49 -3.63 16.78 -7.81
C GLU A 49 -3.15 15.92 -6.63
N PHE A 50 -4.09 15.47 -5.80
CA PHE A 50 -3.74 14.55 -4.73
C PHE A 50 -3.41 13.19 -5.34
N THR A 51 -2.16 12.75 -5.18
CA THR A 51 -1.69 11.46 -5.66
C THR A 51 -0.52 11.04 -4.82
N LEU A 52 -0.53 9.78 -4.40
CA LEU A 52 0.54 9.18 -3.63
C LEU A 52 1.51 8.43 -4.56
N VAL A 53 2.81 8.53 -4.29
CA VAL A 53 3.74 7.47 -4.62
C VAL A 53 3.80 6.52 -3.44
N MET A 54 3.61 5.23 -3.71
CA MET A 54 3.69 4.15 -2.73
C MET A 54 4.98 3.39 -2.92
N ALA A 55 5.75 3.20 -1.86
CA ALA A 55 6.83 2.22 -1.81
C ALA A 55 6.59 1.35 -0.59
N THR A 56 5.99 0.18 -0.81
CA THR A 56 5.40 -0.63 0.26
C THR A 56 5.73 -2.10 0.07
N SER A 57 6.01 -2.80 1.17
CA SER A 57 6.21 -4.23 1.22
C SER A 57 5.09 -4.91 1.99
N PHE A 58 4.52 -5.95 1.41
CA PHE A 58 3.61 -6.90 2.06
C PHE A 58 4.45 -8.00 2.69
N VAL A 59 4.57 -7.98 4.01
CA VAL A 59 5.38 -8.93 4.80
C VAL A 59 4.46 -9.99 5.39
N PHE A 60 4.48 -11.18 4.81
CA PHE A 60 3.63 -12.29 5.24
C PHE A 60 4.18 -12.95 6.50
N LYS A 61 3.30 -13.14 7.49
CA LYS A 61 3.59 -13.79 8.77
C LYS A 61 2.68 -15.01 9.03
N GLY A 62 1.53 -15.09 8.37
CA GLY A 62 0.60 -16.22 8.41
C GLY A 62 0.55 -16.99 7.09
N GLY A 63 -0.09 -18.17 7.14
CA GLY A 63 -0.35 -19.00 5.96
C GLY A 63 0.89 -19.57 5.26
N ASN A 64 0.71 -20.00 4.01
CA ASN A 64 1.72 -20.71 3.21
C ASN A 64 2.94 -19.86 2.84
N PHE A 65 2.82 -18.54 2.91
CA PHE A 65 3.87 -17.60 2.51
C PHE A 65 4.58 -16.95 3.70
N SER A 66 4.36 -17.46 4.93
CA SER A 66 5.00 -16.92 6.13
C SER A 66 6.52 -16.80 5.96
N GLY A 67 7.05 -15.62 6.30
CA GLY A 67 8.47 -15.28 6.14
C GLY A 67 8.85 -14.73 4.76
N SER A 68 7.92 -14.70 3.82
CA SER A 68 8.11 -14.12 2.48
C SER A 68 7.55 -12.70 2.39
N SER A 69 7.93 -11.96 1.34
CA SER A 69 7.38 -10.63 1.09
C SER A 69 7.20 -10.33 -0.39
N LEU A 70 6.29 -9.41 -0.69
CA LEU A 70 6.13 -8.77 -2.01
C LEU A 70 6.36 -7.26 -1.86
N SER A 71 6.93 -6.62 -2.87
CA SER A 71 7.17 -5.18 -2.87
C SER A 71 6.46 -4.51 -4.05
N VAL A 72 5.77 -3.41 -3.76
CA VAL A 72 5.10 -2.56 -4.74
C VAL A 72 5.75 -1.17 -4.74
N LEU A 73 5.93 -0.61 -5.94
CA LEU A 73 6.41 0.76 -6.13
C LEU A 73 5.63 1.41 -7.26
N GLY A 74 4.75 2.35 -6.96
CA GLY A 74 3.90 2.94 -8.00
C GLY A 74 3.11 4.16 -7.57
N ARG A 75 2.43 4.74 -8.56
CA ARG A 75 1.58 5.91 -8.43
C ARG A 75 0.15 5.47 -8.08
N ASN A 76 -0.39 5.99 -6.99
CA ASN A 76 -1.75 5.74 -6.51
C ASN A 76 -2.52 7.07 -6.45
N PRO A 77 -3.45 7.35 -7.38
CA PRO A 77 -4.27 8.56 -7.36
C PRO A 77 -5.28 8.62 -6.19
N PHE A 78 -5.38 7.55 -5.39
CA PHE A 78 -6.21 7.41 -4.18
C PHE A 78 -7.73 7.42 -4.47
N MET A 79 -8.49 6.55 -3.79
CA MET A 79 -9.93 6.28 -4.00
C MET A 79 -10.35 5.72 -5.37
N ASP A 80 -9.53 5.84 -6.41
CA ASP A 80 -9.74 5.16 -7.69
C ASP A 80 -9.25 3.70 -7.65
N LEU A 81 -9.82 2.86 -8.52
CA LEU A 81 -9.26 1.54 -8.81
C LEU A 81 -7.92 1.74 -9.54
N VAL A 82 -6.83 1.27 -8.95
CA VAL A 82 -5.48 1.47 -9.52
C VAL A 82 -4.71 0.16 -9.58
N GLU A 83 -3.93 0.00 -10.65
CA GLU A 83 -2.93 -1.06 -10.78
C GLU A 83 -1.56 -0.55 -10.33
N LEU A 84 -0.91 -1.28 -9.42
CA LEU A 84 0.44 -1.02 -8.95
C LEU A 84 1.37 -2.19 -9.34
N PRO A 85 2.57 -1.93 -9.86
CA PRO A 85 3.48 -2.98 -10.25
C PRO A 85 4.08 -3.65 -9.00
N ILE A 86 4.17 -4.98 -9.05
CA ILE A 86 4.98 -5.77 -8.12
C ILE A 86 6.39 -5.79 -8.69
N VAL A 87 7.30 -5.11 -7.98
CA VAL A 87 8.68 -4.88 -8.43
C VAL A 87 9.68 -5.88 -7.86
N GLY A 88 9.21 -6.80 -7.01
CA GLY A 88 10.04 -7.85 -6.44
C GLY A 88 9.38 -8.59 -5.30
N GLY A 89 10.08 -9.59 -4.80
CA GLY A 89 9.70 -10.34 -3.62
C GLY A 89 10.86 -11.11 -2.99
N THR A 90 10.61 -11.64 -1.80
CA THR A 90 11.58 -12.43 -1.02
C THR A 90 10.98 -13.77 -0.61
N GLY A 91 11.82 -14.69 -0.13
CA GLY A 91 11.37 -16.02 0.30
C GLY A 91 10.76 -16.81 -0.87
N ALA A 92 9.51 -17.24 -0.70
CA ALA A 92 8.71 -17.93 -1.71
C ALA A 92 8.44 -17.07 -2.96
N PHE A 93 8.52 -15.74 -2.83
CA PHE A 93 8.30 -14.80 -3.93
C PHE A 93 9.61 -14.33 -4.56
N ARG A 94 10.66 -15.15 -4.55
CA ARG A 94 11.93 -14.78 -5.18
C ARG A 94 11.73 -14.59 -6.68
N PHE A 95 12.31 -13.51 -7.21
CA PHE A 95 12.13 -13.06 -8.59
C PHE A 95 10.68 -12.71 -8.95
N ALA A 96 9.85 -12.40 -7.96
CA ALA A 96 8.46 -12.05 -8.20
C ALA A 96 8.32 -10.81 -9.09
N CYS A 97 7.45 -10.92 -10.08
CA CYS A 97 6.94 -9.79 -10.87
C CYS A 97 5.44 -9.97 -11.12
N GLY A 98 4.76 -8.88 -11.43
CA GLY A 98 3.32 -8.89 -11.64
C GLY A 98 2.69 -7.56 -11.26
N PHE A 99 1.46 -7.59 -10.79
CA PHE A 99 0.70 -6.40 -10.47
C PHE A 99 -0.27 -6.64 -9.31
N ALA A 100 -0.61 -5.56 -8.62
CA ALA A 100 -1.64 -5.50 -7.59
C ALA A 100 -2.70 -4.50 -8.01
N VAL A 101 -3.95 -4.93 -8.07
CA VAL A 101 -5.10 -4.03 -8.24
C VAL A 101 -5.60 -3.64 -6.86
N VAL A 102 -5.64 -2.34 -6.58
CA VAL A 102 -6.01 -1.77 -5.29
C VAL A 102 -7.37 -1.11 -5.39
N LYS A 103 -8.23 -1.41 -4.43
CA LYS A 103 -9.55 -0.78 -4.29
C LYS A 103 -9.77 -0.35 -2.85
N THR A 104 -10.19 0.89 -2.66
CA THR A 104 -10.61 1.36 -1.34
C THR A 104 -11.98 0.75 -0.99
N HIS A 105 -12.03 -0.06 0.06
CA HIS A 105 -13.24 -0.73 0.53
C HIS A 105 -14.04 0.16 1.50
N TRP A 106 -13.34 0.88 2.39
CA TRP A 106 -13.95 1.76 3.39
C TRP A 106 -12.98 2.86 3.81
N VAL A 107 -13.51 4.05 4.13
CA VAL A 107 -12.74 5.20 4.63
C VAL A 107 -13.54 5.90 5.73
N ASN A 108 -12.85 6.23 6.82
CA ASN A 108 -13.30 7.20 7.81
C ASN A 108 -12.34 8.39 7.83
N THR A 109 -12.78 9.50 7.23
CA THR A 109 -11.99 10.72 7.14
C THR A 109 -11.84 11.45 8.47
N ALA A 110 -12.66 11.17 9.48
CA ALA A 110 -12.54 11.80 10.80
C ALA A 110 -11.42 11.16 11.63
N THR A 111 -11.23 9.85 11.50
CA THR A 111 -10.18 9.10 12.21
C THR A 111 -8.95 8.82 11.35
N HIS A 112 -9.03 9.09 10.04
CA HIS A 112 -8.03 8.74 9.02
C HIS A 112 -7.82 7.22 8.87
N ASP A 113 -8.83 6.42 9.22
CA ASP A 113 -8.80 4.98 9.02
C ASP A 113 -9.31 4.63 7.62
N LEU A 114 -8.71 3.61 7.02
CA LEU A 114 -9.13 3.08 5.73
C LEU A 114 -8.90 1.57 5.66
N ILE A 115 -9.74 0.91 4.87
CA ILE A 115 -9.58 -0.49 4.47
C ILE A 115 -9.36 -0.49 2.96
N GLU A 116 -8.23 -1.05 2.54
CA GLU A 116 -7.89 -1.27 1.14
C GLU A 116 -7.86 -2.77 0.84
N GLU A 117 -8.50 -3.13 -0.26
CA GLU A 117 -8.46 -4.47 -0.82
C GLU A 117 -7.37 -4.53 -1.90
N TYR A 118 -6.49 -5.53 -1.81
CA TYR A 118 -5.40 -5.77 -2.75
C TYR A 118 -5.61 -7.11 -3.45
N HIS A 119 -5.88 -7.09 -4.74
CA HIS A 119 -5.84 -8.28 -5.59
C HIS A 119 -4.49 -8.37 -6.27
N MET A 120 -3.63 -9.29 -5.83
CA MET A 120 -2.26 -9.43 -6.32
C MET A 120 -2.12 -10.63 -7.27
N THR A 121 -1.67 -10.39 -8.50
CA THR A 121 -1.26 -11.44 -9.44
C THR A 121 0.26 -11.49 -9.51
N VAL A 122 0.84 -12.64 -9.16
CA VAL A 122 2.29 -12.79 -8.96
C VAL A 122 2.81 -13.95 -9.79
N MET A 123 3.83 -13.68 -10.60
CA MET A 123 4.68 -14.70 -11.22
C MET A 123 5.94 -14.85 -10.38
N HIS A 124 6.25 -16.07 -9.91
CA HIS A 124 7.45 -16.39 -9.12
C HIS A 124 7.91 -17.84 -9.40
N TYR A 125 9.06 -18.23 -8.85
CA TYR A 125 9.68 -19.56 -9.02
C TYR A 125 9.64 -20.39 -7.73
#